data_AF-A0A419IZG8-F1
#
_entry.id   AF-A0A419IZG8-F1
#
_cell.length_a   1.000
_cell.length_b   1.000
_cell.length_c   1.000
_cell.angle_alpha   90.00
_cell.angle_beta   90.00
_cell.angle_gamma   90.00
#
_symmetry.space_group_name_H-M   'P 1'
#
loop_
_entity.id
_entity.type
_entity.pdbx_description
1 polymer ?
#
loop_
_entity_poly.entity_id
_entity_poly.type
_entity_poly.pdbx_seq_one_letter_code
_entity_poly.pdbx_strand_id
1 'polypeptide(L)'
;MHKKTLVNVLGVVYVHVKTSDGGDLYLTRFAEQYLEHFDTKNWYEADWFNTHKIRLKGTGSVYKLPTKEVDGKVLNLVVKNCRVGEDVPIDTHTLMEFCDAEFNSPWEEFSLVMEMREGRYGPKDLKIVTQRPMVIYVPPEIMQMWQSGRSKSKINRIRAKHPGIDIDILKQYKLIYEWIEGYNLPEVFHYINVGEDLRVHHLKTIDSLVTADLDKKGYLVADMKPEHIIISDNDTEHIREIGRVQSEGSVADQIYYLYNLINIGKYSVVDYELLLRTPEHEVEVKNSRRHSYLDDQRDRFIPTPIPDHLTAMEIFNVPYIYGHAESTGGHLWVVGKNARLFDYFLPERWRKTPSIRFSDTKDVFYTITKDNIHLVWETSRVGEVPDEEEVRFNPMIREFGINSPFEEFAIAHDLNRLGIPCVYVRAIYMTGTAKIEASMDRRRYESHKNILDPEGTPILQENHNYITIRGYYNGPDHWVAEQTGLLYAPVDLTRAVLRGIIDESQCRMLFRQVKENLKDVNYDGSLLKLNDLLLAVNGSGDIVRDTSGSPLVVICNFEHIWKCSDASVR
;
A
#
# COMPACT_ATOMS: atom_id res chain seq x y z
N MET A 1 -3.64 29.89 -8.18
CA MET A 1 -4.23 28.56 -8.32
C MET A 1 -3.28 27.57 -7.66
N HIS A 2 -3.67 26.92 -6.58
CA HIS A 2 -2.83 25.89 -5.95
C HIS A 2 -2.65 24.72 -6.93
N LYS A 3 -1.43 24.19 -7.05
CA LYS A 3 -1.13 23.03 -7.90
C LYS A 3 -1.96 21.85 -7.37
N LYS A 4 -2.86 21.32 -8.19
CA LYS A 4 -3.60 20.09 -7.90
C LYS A 4 -2.71 18.93 -8.33
N THR A 5 -2.60 17.90 -7.49
CA THR A 5 -1.96 16.63 -7.86
C THR A 5 -2.93 15.48 -7.61
N LEU A 6 -2.86 14.43 -8.41
CA LEU A 6 -3.62 13.21 -8.16
C LEU A 6 -2.76 12.24 -7.38
N VAL A 7 -3.30 11.68 -6.31
CA VAL A 7 -2.62 10.71 -5.45
C VAL A 7 -3.50 9.48 -5.30
N ASN A 8 -2.94 8.29 -5.41
CA ASN A 8 -3.65 7.04 -5.12
C ASN A 8 -3.13 6.47 -3.80
N VAL A 9 -4.01 6.33 -2.81
CA VAL A 9 -3.68 5.74 -1.52
C VAL A 9 -4.66 4.61 -1.22
N LEU A 10 -4.13 3.40 -1.05
CA LEU A 10 -4.90 2.17 -0.84
C LEU A 10 -5.98 1.89 -1.92
N GLY A 11 -5.77 2.34 -3.16
CA GLY A 11 -6.75 2.13 -4.24
C GLY A 11 -7.85 3.18 -4.28
N VAL A 12 -7.79 4.20 -3.42
CA VAL A 12 -8.64 5.39 -3.50
C VAL A 12 -7.85 6.51 -4.16
N VAL A 13 -8.41 7.07 -5.22
CA VAL A 13 -7.85 8.24 -5.91
C VAL A 13 -8.32 9.51 -5.22
N TYR A 14 -7.36 10.38 -4.90
CA TYR A 14 -7.55 11.67 -4.28
C TYR A 14 -7.05 12.79 -5.19
N VAL A 15 -7.80 13.90 -5.23
CA VAL A 15 -7.25 15.19 -5.64
C VAL A 15 -6.61 15.81 -4.41
N HIS A 16 -5.29 15.98 -4.46
CA HIS A 16 -4.50 16.60 -3.40
C HIS A 16 -4.29 18.10 -3.69
N VAL A 17 -4.56 18.93 -2.68
CA VAL A 17 -4.44 20.39 -2.77
C VAL A 17 -3.89 20.94 -1.45
N LYS A 18 -2.93 21.87 -1.54
CA LYS A 18 -2.50 22.68 -0.39
C LYS A 18 -3.56 23.72 -0.02
N THR A 19 -3.88 23.82 1.27
CA THR A 19 -4.86 24.80 1.77
C THR A 19 -4.25 26.18 1.99
N SER A 20 -5.12 27.18 2.11
CA SER A 20 -4.72 28.57 2.33
C SER A 20 -4.02 28.80 3.68
N ASP A 21 -4.23 27.92 4.65
CA ASP A 21 -3.55 27.90 5.96
C ASP A 21 -2.23 27.09 5.94
N GLY A 22 -1.87 26.46 4.83
CA GLY A 22 -0.65 25.66 4.68
C GLY A 22 -0.78 24.17 5.02
N GLY A 23 -1.99 23.68 5.32
CA GLY A 23 -2.31 22.26 5.44
C GLY A 23 -2.49 21.54 4.10
N ASP A 24 -2.98 20.31 4.17
CA ASP A 24 -3.21 19.41 3.04
C ASP A 24 -4.66 18.92 3.00
N LEU A 25 -5.28 18.97 1.81
CA LEU A 25 -6.60 18.41 1.53
C LEU A 25 -6.48 17.29 0.52
N TYR A 26 -7.11 16.16 0.83
CA TYR A 26 -7.22 15.00 -0.05
C TYR A 26 -8.70 14.75 -0.30
N LEU A 27 -9.18 15.14 -1.48
CA LEU A 27 -10.58 15.06 -1.87
C LEU A 27 -10.84 13.79 -2.65
N THR A 28 -11.87 13.03 -2.26
CA THR A 28 -12.33 11.90 -3.07
C THR A 28 -13.15 12.40 -4.27
N ARG A 29 -13.50 11.48 -5.18
CA ARG A 29 -14.44 11.74 -6.29
C ARG A 29 -15.79 12.32 -5.85
N PHE A 30 -16.20 12.16 -4.59
CA PHE A 30 -17.46 12.70 -4.10
C PHE A 30 -17.36 14.19 -3.73
N ALA A 31 -16.16 14.66 -3.41
CA ALA A 31 -15.89 16.01 -2.94
C ALA A 31 -15.25 16.91 -3.99
N GLU A 32 -14.62 16.37 -5.03
CA GLU A 32 -13.88 17.14 -6.05
C GLU A 32 -14.70 18.29 -6.66
N GLN A 33 -15.95 18.02 -7.03
CA GLN A 33 -16.87 19.01 -7.60
C GLN A 33 -17.26 20.14 -6.62
N TYR A 34 -16.98 19.96 -5.33
CA TYR A 34 -17.28 20.90 -4.25
C TYR A 34 -16.01 21.49 -3.63
N LEU A 35 -14.89 21.49 -4.35
CA LEU A 35 -13.59 21.93 -3.84
C LEU A 35 -13.64 23.27 -3.09
N GLU A 36 -14.41 24.24 -3.59
CA GLU A 36 -14.53 25.56 -2.95
C GLU A 36 -15.19 25.50 -1.57
N HIS A 37 -16.17 24.62 -1.37
CA HIS A 37 -16.78 24.40 -0.04
C HIS A 37 -15.77 23.87 0.99
N PHE A 38 -14.73 23.18 0.53
CA PHE A 38 -13.70 22.58 1.39
C PHE A 38 -12.49 23.48 1.62
N ASP A 39 -12.44 24.69 1.04
CA ASP A 39 -11.50 25.73 1.52
C ASP A 39 -11.74 25.93 3.03
N THR A 40 -10.67 25.93 3.81
CA THR A 40 -10.76 25.99 5.28
C THR A 40 -11.48 27.26 5.74
N LYS A 41 -11.50 28.34 4.94
CA LYS A 41 -12.32 29.55 5.18
C LYS A 41 -13.82 29.31 5.23
N ASN A 42 -14.29 28.25 4.57
CA ASN A 42 -15.71 27.94 4.40
C ASN A 42 -16.25 26.94 5.41
N TRP A 43 -15.41 26.32 6.25
CA TRP A 43 -15.89 25.38 7.26
C TRP A 43 -15.01 25.33 8.52
N TYR A 44 -13.69 25.45 8.39
CA TYR A 44 -12.75 25.28 9.50
C TYR A 44 -12.24 26.59 10.13
N GLU A 45 -12.57 27.74 9.53
CA GLU A 45 -12.29 29.06 10.09
C GLU A 45 -12.89 29.18 11.50
N ALA A 46 -12.09 29.71 12.43
CA ALA A 46 -12.30 29.54 13.86
C ALA A 46 -13.65 30.07 14.35
N ASP A 47 -14.08 31.24 13.88
CA ASP A 47 -15.36 31.82 14.28
C ASP A 47 -16.51 30.96 13.72
N TRP A 48 -16.45 30.65 12.43
CA TRP A 48 -17.47 29.81 11.79
C TRP A 48 -17.61 28.43 12.45
N PHE A 49 -16.48 27.73 12.63
CA PHE A 49 -16.45 26.38 13.19
C PHE A 49 -16.99 26.37 14.62
N ASN A 50 -16.60 27.34 15.46
CA ASN A 50 -17.04 27.36 16.86
C ASN A 50 -18.51 27.77 17.03
N THR A 51 -19.04 28.63 16.15
CA THR A 51 -20.45 29.03 16.19
C THR A 51 -21.38 27.93 15.66
N HIS A 52 -20.99 27.20 14.61
CA HIS A 52 -21.92 26.31 13.88
C HIS A 52 -21.73 24.82 14.15
N LYS A 53 -20.64 24.39 14.81
CA LYS A 53 -20.46 22.96 15.12
C LYS A 53 -21.49 22.48 16.13
N ILE A 54 -22.11 21.35 15.83
CA ILE A 54 -22.99 20.63 16.75
C ILE A 54 -22.28 19.33 17.12
N ARG A 55 -21.92 19.17 18.39
CA ARG A 55 -21.30 17.93 18.86
C ARG A 55 -22.32 16.80 18.84
N LEU A 56 -21.98 15.69 18.17
CA LEU A 56 -22.82 14.49 18.16
C LEU A 56 -22.57 13.67 19.43
N LYS A 57 -23.59 12.91 19.87
CA LYS A 57 -23.45 12.00 21.02
C LYS A 57 -22.44 10.90 20.70
N GLY A 58 -21.58 10.56 21.67
CA GLY A 58 -20.55 9.54 21.52
C GLY A 58 -19.27 9.87 22.30
N THR A 59 -18.33 8.92 22.31
CA THR A 59 -17.03 9.06 22.98
C THR A 59 -16.01 9.84 22.13
N GLY A 60 -16.18 9.84 20.80
CA GLY A 60 -15.32 10.57 19.86
C GLY A 60 -15.59 12.08 19.78
N SER A 61 -14.64 12.79 19.14
CA SER A 61 -14.82 14.20 18.75
C SER A 61 -15.44 14.28 17.36
N VAL A 62 -16.76 14.10 17.30
CA VAL A 62 -17.55 14.12 16.06
C VAL A 62 -18.52 15.30 16.07
N TYR A 63 -18.55 16.06 14.98
CA TYR A 63 -19.37 17.26 14.85
C TYR A 63 -20.17 17.23 13.56
N LYS A 64 -21.45 17.61 13.62
CA LYS A 64 -22.20 18.09 12.45
C LYS A 64 -21.87 19.56 12.23
N LEU A 65 -21.56 19.93 11.00
CA LEU A 65 -21.15 21.28 10.64
C LEU A 65 -21.61 21.64 9.22
N PRO A 66 -22.37 22.74 9.04
CA PRO A 66 -22.64 23.28 7.72
C PRO A 66 -21.42 24.06 7.18
N THR A 67 -21.18 23.99 5.88
CA THR A 67 -20.27 24.92 5.21
C THR A 67 -20.90 26.31 5.13
N LYS A 68 -20.09 27.34 4.92
CA LYS A 68 -20.56 28.62 4.37
C LYS A 68 -21.24 28.36 3.03
N GLU A 69 -22.14 29.26 2.67
CA GLU A 69 -22.80 29.22 1.36
C GLU A 69 -21.79 29.53 0.27
N VAL A 70 -21.69 28.64 -0.71
CA VAL A 70 -20.89 28.82 -1.94
C VAL A 70 -21.82 28.49 -3.10
N ASP A 71 -21.94 29.41 -4.05
CA ASP A 71 -22.83 29.30 -5.22
C ASP A 71 -24.26 28.87 -4.89
N GLY A 72 -24.85 29.45 -3.84
CA GLY A 72 -26.24 29.16 -3.44
C GLY A 72 -26.42 27.82 -2.72
N LYS A 73 -25.32 27.11 -2.40
CA LYS A 73 -25.36 25.78 -1.80
C LYS A 73 -24.68 25.78 -0.42
N VAL A 74 -25.24 24.98 0.48
CA VAL A 74 -24.62 24.65 1.78
C VAL A 74 -24.50 23.13 1.86
N LEU A 75 -23.33 22.64 2.29
CA LEU A 75 -23.11 21.22 2.55
C LEU A 75 -23.18 20.97 4.06
N ASN A 76 -23.92 19.94 4.46
CA ASN A 76 -23.89 19.43 5.83
C ASN A 76 -22.82 18.35 5.93
N LEU A 77 -21.84 18.56 6.80
CA LEU A 77 -20.68 17.70 6.97
C LEU A 77 -20.72 17.01 8.33
N VAL A 78 -20.15 15.81 8.39
CA VAL A 78 -19.67 15.19 9.61
C VAL A 78 -18.16 15.33 9.65
N VAL A 79 -17.65 16.05 10.65
CA VAL A 79 -16.21 16.24 10.87
C VAL A 79 -15.81 15.40 12.08
N LYS A 80 -14.89 14.46 11.85
CA LYS A 80 -14.37 13.55 12.86
C LYS A 80 -12.86 13.69 12.98
N ASN A 81 -12.35 13.79 14.20
CA ASN A 81 -10.91 13.64 14.45
C ASN A 81 -10.54 12.15 14.39
N CYS A 82 -9.56 11.80 13.57
CA CYS A 82 -9.07 10.43 13.47
C CYS A 82 -8.25 10.06 14.73
N ARG A 83 -8.62 8.92 15.32
CA ARG A 83 -8.06 8.37 16.56
C ARG A 83 -6.92 7.39 16.32
N VAL A 84 -6.37 7.39 15.10
CA VAL A 84 -5.30 6.49 14.70
C VAL A 84 -4.16 6.48 15.72
N GLY A 85 -3.78 5.29 16.18
CA GLY A 85 -2.72 5.11 17.17
C GLY A 85 -3.10 5.35 18.64
N GLU A 86 -4.33 5.77 18.96
CA GLU A 86 -4.83 5.86 20.34
C GLU A 86 -5.18 4.49 20.96
N ASP A 87 -5.49 4.49 22.25
CA ASP A 87 -6.04 3.32 22.93
C ASP A 87 -7.53 3.14 22.66
N VAL A 88 -7.90 1.93 22.25
CA VAL A 88 -9.29 1.50 22.10
C VAL A 88 -9.83 1.19 23.50
N PRO A 89 -10.91 1.84 23.96
CA PRO A 89 -11.47 1.58 25.28
C PRO A 89 -11.93 0.12 25.46
N ILE A 90 -11.60 -0.46 26.62
CA ILE A 90 -11.85 -1.89 26.96
C ILE A 90 -13.35 -2.21 27.11
N ASP A 91 -14.21 -1.20 27.31
CA ASP A 91 -15.67 -1.36 27.49
C ASP A 91 -16.42 -1.83 26.22
N THR A 92 -15.69 -2.09 25.14
CA THR A 92 -16.22 -2.60 23.87
C THR A 92 -16.44 -4.11 23.99
N HIS A 93 -17.69 -4.55 24.14
CA HIS A 93 -18.06 -5.96 24.40
C HIS A 93 -17.50 -6.98 23.39
N THR A 94 -17.15 -6.56 22.18
CA THR A 94 -16.62 -7.39 21.08
C THR A 94 -15.09 -7.55 21.08
N LEU A 95 -14.35 -6.81 21.93
CA LEU A 95 -12.88 -6.89 21.99
C LEU A 95 -12.35 -8.21 22.54
N MET A 96 -13.16 -9.03 23.22
CA MET A 96 -12.72 -10.36 23.69
C MET A 96 -12.44 -11.34 22.53
N GLU A 97 -13.08 -11.15 21.37
CA GLU A 97 -12.78 -11.92 20.14
C GLU A 97 -11.67 -11.29 19.29
N PHE A 98 -11.43 -9.98 19.46
CA PHE A 98 -10.44 -9.20 18.70
C PHE A 98 -9.51 -8.42 19.63
N CYS A 99 -8.75 -9.13 20.46
CA CYS A 99 -7.81 -8.57 21.45
C CYS A 99 -6.79 -7.55 20.89
N ASP A 100 -6.66 -7.46 19.55
CA ASP A 100 -5.73 -6.58 18.83
C ASP A 100 -6.41 -5.52 17.94
N ALA A 101 -7.71 -5.22 18.12
CA ALA A 101 -8.36 -4.18 17.31
C ALA A 101 -7.69 -2.80 17.51
N GLU A 102 -7.41 -2.12 16.40
CA GLU A 102 -6.79 -0.79 16.38
C GLU A 102 -7.63 0.16 15.54
N PHE A 103 -7.66 1.43 15.92
CA PHE A 103 -8.28 2.47 15.09
C PHE A 103 -7.59 2.54 13.72
N ASN A 104 -8.40 2.48 12.67
CA ASN A 104 -7.96 2.64 11.29
C ASN A 104 -7.27 3.99 11.08
N SER A 105 -6.27 4.01 10.20
CA SER A 105 -5.78 5.25 9.63
C SER A 105 -6.86 5.96 8.80
N PRO A 106 -6.72 7.28 8.54
CA PRO A 106 -7.68 7.99 7.70
C PRO A 106 -7.86 7.34 6.32
N TRP A 107 -6.75 6.91 5.73
CA TRP A 107 -6.73 6.28 4.41
C TRP A 107 -7.30 4.86 4.43
N GLU A 108 -7.06 4.09 5.49
CA GLU A 108 -7.69 2.77 5.69
C GLU A 108 -9.19 2.87 5.80
N GLU A 109 -9.67 3.79 6.65
CA GLU A 109 -11.09 3.98 6.88
C GLU A 109 -11.80 4.32 5.56
N PHE A 110 -11.29 5.31 4.81
CA PHE A 110 -11.85 5.68 3.52
C PHE A 110 -11.75 4.55 2.49
N SER A 111 -10.64 3.81 2.45
CA SER A 111 -10.47 2.67 1.55
C SER A 111 -11.51 1.58 1.81
N LEU A 112 -11.70 1.18 3.07
CA LEU A 112 -12.63 0.12 3.45
C LEU A 112 -14.08 0.56 3.22
N VAL A 113 -14.41 1.81 3.55
CA VAL A 113 -15.75 2.36 3.28
C VAL A 113 -16.02 2.39 1.79
N MET A 114 -15.07 2.84 0.96
CA MET A 114 -15.22 2.87 -0.50
C MET A 114 -15.42 1.47 -1.08
N GLU A 115 -14.62 0.50 -0.64
CA GLU A 115 -14.71 -0.89 -1.07
C GLU A 115 -16.05 -1.53 -0.68
N MET A 116 -16.50 -1.32 0.56
CA MET A 116 -17.78 -1.82 1.05
C MET A 116 -18.95 -1.21 0.26
N ARG A 117 -18.88 0.10 -0.04
CA ARG A 117 -19.88 0.81 -0.86
C ARG A 117 -19.97 0.30 -2.29
N GLU A 118 -18.84 -0.09 -2.88
CA GLU A 118 -18.84 -0.67 -4.22
C GLU A 118 -19.50 -2.04 -4.25
N GLY A 119 -19.48 -2.75 -3.11
CA GLY A 119 -20.26 -3.96 -2.90
C GLY A 119 -19.87 -5.12 -3.82
N ARG A 120 -18.60 -5.16 -4.27
CA ARG A 120 -18.08 -6.20 -5.18
C ARG A 120 -18.01 -7.57 -4.52
N TYR A 121 -17.75 -7.60 -3.21
CA TYR A 121 -17.70 -8.82 -2.41
C TYR A 121 -19.07 -9.13 -1.79
N GLY A 122 -19.34 -10.43 -1.60
CA GLY A 122 -20.59 -10.93 -1.02
C GLY A 122 -21.81 -10.82 -1.94
N PRO A 123 -23.04 -11.06 -1.41
CA PRO A 123 -24.28 -11.12 -2.19
C PRO A 123 -24.61 -9.80 -2.91
N LYS A 124 -24.92 -9.83 -4.22
CA LYS A 124 -25.11 -8.60 -5.04
C LYS A 124 -26.40 -7.83 -4.72
N ASP A 125 -27.39 -8.53 -4.19
CA ASP A 125 -28.71 -8.03 -3.79
C ASP A 125 -28.66 -7.31 -2.44
N LEU A 126 -27.72 -7.66 -1.57
CA LEU A 126 -27.45 -6.94 -0.33
C LEU A 126 -26.56 -5.73 -0.61
N LYS A 127 -26.95 -4.55 -0.11
CA LYS A 127 -26.13 -3.32 -0.19
C LYS A 127 -26.08 -2.66 1.18
N ILE A 128 -24.87 -2.34 1.64
CA ILE A 128 -24.67 -1.58 2.87
C ILE A 128 -24.59 -0.11 2.48
N VAL A 129 -25.56 0.69 2.92
CA VAL A 129 -25.54 2.14 2.71
C VAL A 129 -24.64 2.77 3.77
N THR A 130 -23.74 3.65 3.35
CA THR A 130 -22.85 4.39 4.25
C THR A 130 -22.85 5.88 3.94
N GLN A 131 -22.13 6.67 4.74
CA GLN A 131 -21.80 8.04 4.40
C GLN A 131 -20.85 8.08 3.20
N ARG A 132 -20.92 9.15 2.40
CA ARG A 132 -19.88 9.38 1.39
C ARG A 132 -18.62 9.89 2.08
N PRO A 133 -17.46 9.22 1.94
CA PRO A 133 -16.19 9.76 2.40
C PRO A 133 -15.80 10.93 1.50
N MET A 134 -15.84 12.16 2.02
CA MET A 134 -15.66 13.37 1.21
C MET A 134 -14.19 13.77 1.15
N VAL A 135 -13.60 14.06 2.31
CA VAL A 135 -12.30 14.73 2.39
C VAL A 135 -11.52 14.22 3.59
N ILE A 136 -10.21 14.08 3.44
CA ILE A 136 -9.27 14.03 4.55
C ILE A 136 -8.48 15.33 4.58
N TYR A 137 -8.56 16.03 5.70
CA TYR A 137 -7.84 17.26 5.94
C TYR A 137 -6.76 17.03 6.98
N VAL A 138 -5.54 17.45 6.65
CA VAL A 138 -4.36 17.42 7.52
C VAL A 138 -3.99 18.87 7.83
N PRO A 139 -4.31 19.38 9.03
CA PRO A 139 -3.97 20.73 9.42
C PRO A 139 -2.44 20.97 9.41
N PRO A 140 -1.98 22.22 9.19
CA PRO A 140 -0.56 22.55 9.19
C PRO A 140 0.10 22.35 10.55
N GLU A 141 -0.65 22.43 11.64
CA GLU A 141 -0.14 22.34 13.01
C GLU A 141 0.55 20.99 13.27
N ILE A 142 1.61 21.05 14.06
CA ILE A 142 2.36 19.88 14.53
C ILE A 142 2.17 19.81 16.04
N MET A 143 1.61 18.69 16.51
CA MET A 143 1.38 18.43 17.93
C MET A 143 2.67 18.01 18.63
N GLN A 144 2.71 18.17 19.94
CA GLN A 144 3.68 17.49 20.80
C GLN A 144 3.25 16.04 21.05
N MET A 145 4.20 15.16 21.30
CA MET A 145 3.93 13.71 21.46
C MET A 145 2.91 13.40 22.57
N TRP A 146 2.91 14.15 23.67
CA TRP A 146 1.96 13.97 24.77
C TRP A 146 0.55 14.50 24.41
N GLN A 147 0.44 15.44 23.47
CA GLN A 147 -0.85 15.99 23.01
C GLN A 147 -1.58 15.04 22.08
N SER A 148 -0.86 14.17 21.37
CA SER A 148 -1.48 13.26 20.41
C SER A 148 -2.25 12.12 21.09
N GLY A 149 -1.86 11.72 22.31
CA GLY A 149 -2.43 10.54 22.97
C GLY A 149 -2.10 9.22 22.27
N ARG A 150 -1.21 9.22 21.27
CA ARG A 150 -0.93 8.08 20.40
C ARG A 150 0.27 7.27 20.87
N SER A 151 0.17 5.96 20.75
CA SER A 151 1.28 5.05 20.99
C SER A 151 2.18 4.93 19.75
N LYS A 152 3.50 5.07 19.96
CA LYS A 152 4.51 4.80 18.91
C LYS A 152 4.43 3.37 18.40
N SER A 153 4.18 2.39 19.27
CA SER A 153 4.09 0.98 18.85
C SER A 153 2.88 0.74 17.96
N LYS A 154 1.73 1.36 18.26
CA LYS A 154 0.51 1.30 17.43
C LYS A 154 0.70 1.97 16.09
N ILE A 155 1.23 3.19 16.06
CA ILE A 155 1.53 3.86 14.78
C ILE A 155 2.52 3.04 13.95
N ASN A 156 3.51 2.41 14.59
CA ASN A 156 4.41 1.50 13.89
C ASN A 156 3.70 0.25 13.36
N ARG A 157 2.74 -0.32 14.10
CA ARG A 157 1.90 -1.44 13.64
C ARG A 157 0.98 -1.05 12.49
N ILE A 158 0.34 0.12 12.52
CA ILE A 158 -0.51 0.62 11.44
C ILE A 158 0.34 0.88 10.19
N ARG A 159 1.50 1.54 10.34
CA ARG A 159 2.51 1.63 9.27
C ARG A 159 2.96 0.24 8.79
N ALA A 160 3.03 -0.75 9.67
CA ALA A 160 3.36 -2.14 9.35
C ALA A 160 2.18 -2.97 8.82
N LYS A 161 0.92 -2.54 8.94
CA LYS A 161 -0.29 -3.16 8.38
C LYS A 161 -0.62 -2.56 7.00
N HIS A 162 -0.56 -1.24 6.87
CA HIS A 162 -0.81 -0.51 5.63
C HIS A 162 0.32 0.48 5.35
N PRO A 163 1.37 0.01 4.70
CA PRO A 163 2.51 0.83 4.51
C PRO A 163 2.19 1.74 3.31
N GLY A 164 2.71 2.96 3.31
CA GLY A 164 2.51 3.90 2.19
C GLY A 164 1.55 5.01 2.55
N ILE A 165 0.94 4.82 3.70
CA ILE A 165 0.28 5.81 4.49
C ILE A 165 1.34 6.31 5.47
N ASP A 166 2.01 7.43 5.16
CA ASP A 166 2.82 8.09 6.18
C ASP A 166 1.89 8.79 7.17
N ILE A 167 1.61 8.08 8.26
CA ILE A 167 0.91 8.64 9.40
C ILE A 167 1.96 9.28 10.27
N ASP A 168 2.06 10.60 10.21
CA ASP A 168 2.82 11.36 11.16
C ASP A 168 2.08 11.34 12.51
N ILE A 169 2.74 10.77 13.50
CA ILE A 169 2.22 10.66 14.86
C ILE A 169 1.92 12.02 15.49
N LEU A 170 2.58 13.08 15.01
CA LEU A 170 2.44 14.46 15.46
C LEU A 170 1.40 15.26 14.65
N LYS A 171 0.88 14.73 13.53
CA LYS A 171 -0.13 15.41 12.72
C LYS A 171 -1.54 15.03 13.14
N GLN A 172 -2.45 16.01 13.14
CA GLN A 172 -3.87 15.71 13.28
C GLN A 172 -4.43 15.31 11.92
N TYR A 173 -5.40 14.40 11.91
CA TYR A 173 -6.13 14.03 10.70
C TYR A 173 -7.61 14.20 10.97
N LYS A 174 -8.31 14.90 10.08
CA LYS A 174 -9.76 15.09 10.13
C LYS A 174 -10.41 14.37 8.96
N LEU A 175 -11.29 13.44 9.28
CA LEU A 175 -12.12 12.72 8.34
C LEU A 175 -13.43 13.49 8.17
N ILE A 176 -13.78 13.82 6.94
CA ILE A 176 -15.00 14.55 6.60
C ILE A 176 -15.90 13.67 5.77
N TYR A 177 -17.11 13.45 6.26
CA TYR A 177 -18.16 12.67 5.60
C TYR A 177 -19.36 13.55 5.25
N GLU A 178 -20.12 13.13 4.24
CA GLU A 178 -21.44 13.70 3.97
C GLU A 178 -22.40 13.36 5.14
N TRP A 179 -23.20 14.33 5.58
CA TRP A 179 -24.26 14.09 6.55
C TRP A 179 -25.39 13.23 5.94
N ILE A 180 -25.86 12.24 6.70
CA ILE A 180 -27.05 11.45 6.35
C ILE A 180 -28.21 12.00 7.16
N GLU A 181 -29.28 12.42 6.48
CA GLU A 181 -30.50 12.84 7.15
C GLU A 181 -31.27 11.61 7.69
N GLY A 182 -31.45 11.56 9.01
CA GLY A 182 -32.10 10.46 9.69
C GLY A 182 -31.84 10.45 11.20
N TYR A 183 -32.34 9.41 11.84
CA TYR A 183 -32.22 9.18 13.28
C TYR A 183 -31.48 7.87 13.54
N ASN A 184 -30.67 7.84 14.61
CA ASN A 184 -30.09 6.58 15.04
C ASN A 184 -31.17 5.66 15.64
N LEU A 185 -30.88 4.36 15.72
CA LEU A 185 -31.86 3.38 16.13
C LEU A 185 -32.45 3.67 17.54
N PRO A 186 -31.66 4.02 18.57
CA PRO A 186 -32.23 4.46 19.86
C PRO A 186 -33.17 5.66 19.75
N GLU A 187 -32.86 6.66 18.94
CA GLU A 187 -33.73 7.81 18.66
C GLU A 187 -35.06 7.39 18.03
N VAL A 188 -35.05 6.46 17.07
CA VAL A 188 -36.27 5.91 16.48
C VAL A 188 -37.16 5.27 17.54
N PHE A 189 -36.57 4.52 18.49
CA PHE A 189 -37.30 3.91 19.61
C PHE A 189 -37.88 4.90 20.62
N HIS A 190 -37.55 6.21 20.56
CA HIS A 190 -38.27 7.22 21.34
C HIS A 190 -39.69 7.45 20.79
N TYR A 191 -39.95 7.09 19.52
CA TYR A 191 -41.26 7.19 18.89
C TYR A 191 -42.08 5.89 18.98
N ILE A 192 -41.49 4.83 19.53
CA ILE A 192 -42.12 3.51 19.70
C ILE A 192 -42.31 3.29 21.21
N ASN A 193 -43.56 3.31 21.67
CA ASN A 193 -43.89 3.22 23.09
C ASN A 193 -43.82 1.77 23.62
N VAL A 194 -42.62 1.20 23.65
CA VAL A 194 -42.32 -0.11 24.24
C VAL A 194 -41.66 0.04 25.62
N GLY A 195 -41.89 -0.94 26.48
CA GLY A 195 -41.18 -1.05 27.76
C GLY A 195 -39.67 -1.24 27.57
N GLU A 196 -38.89 -0.86 28.59
CA GLU A 196 -37.43 -0.80 28.49
C GLU A 196 -36.78 -2.16 28.15
N ASP A 197 -37.24 -3.26 28.76
CA ASP A 197 -36.70 -4.60 28.49
C ASP A 197 -36.93 -5.03 27.02
N LEU A 198 -38.10 -4.72 26.46
CA LEU A 198 -38.42 -4.98 25.06
C LEU A 198 -37.63 -4.08 24.12
N ARG A 199 -37.44 -2.80 24.49
CA ARG A 199 -36.60 -1.87 23.73
C ARG A 199 -35.18 -2.40 23.61
N VAL A 200 -34.57 -2.79 24.74
CA VAL A 200 -33.21 -3.35 24.77
C VAL A 200 -33.14 -4.63 23.93
N HIS A 201 -34.15 -5.50 24.01
CA HIS A 201 -34.22 -6.71 23.19
C HIS A 201 -34.24 -6.40 21.68
N HIS A 202 -35.08 -5.47 21.23
CA HIS A 202 -35.16 -5.10 19.82
C HIS A 202 -33.90 -4.40 19.31
N LEU A 203 -33.32 -3.48 20.10
CA LEU A 203 -32.05 -2.82 19.76
C LEU A 203 -30.95 -3.87 19.53
N LYS A 204 -30.79 -4.82 20.45
CA LYS A 204 -29.79 -5.91 20.31
C LYS A 204 -30.07 -6.81 19.11
N THR A 205 -31.33 -7.11 18.85
CA THR A 205 -31.70 -8.00 17.74
C THR A 205 -31.44 -7.35 16.40
N ILE A 206 -31.84 -6.08 16.23
CA ILE A 206 -31.58 -5.33 14.98
C ILE A 206 -30.07 -5.14 14.77
N ASP A 207 -29.33 -4.80 15.83
CA ASP A 207 -27.87 -4.69 15.77
C ASP A 207 -27.20 -6.00 15.31
N SER A 208 -27.71 -7.14 15.80
CA SER A 208 -27.25 -8.47 15.35
C SER A 208 -27.58 -8.75 13.88
N LEU A 209 -28.75 -8.32 13.39
CA LEU A 209 -29.14 -8.48 11.98
C LEU A 209 -28.22 -7.67 11.06
N VAL A 210 -27.96 -6.41 11.42
CA VAL A 210 -27.06 -5.53 10.64
C VAL A 210 -25.62 -6.05 10.68
N THR A 211 -25.17 -6.56 11.83
CA THR A 211 -23.85 -7.20 11.94
C THR A 211 -23.74 -8.42 11.04
N ALA A 212 -24.78 -9.26 10.97
CA ALA A 212 -24.81 -10.40 10.06
C ALA A 212 -24.81 -9.99 8.58
N ASP A 213 -25.41 -8.86 8.23
CA ASP A 213 -25.37 -8.32 6.87
C ASP A 213 -23.98 -7.78 6.50
N LEU A 214 -23.29 -7.12 7.43
CA LEU A 214 -21.88 -6.72 7.26
C LEU A 214 -20.98 -7.95 7.06
N ASP A 215 -21.18 -9.01 7.86
CA ASP A 215 -20.40 -10.24 7.78
C ASP A 215 -20.59 -10.97 6.44
N LYS A 216 -21.83 -11.10 5.95
CA LYS A 216 -22.12 -11.60 4.58
C LYS A 216 -21.42 -10.79 3.49
N LYS A 217 -21.15 -9.51 3.77
CA LYS A 217 -20.42 -8.59 2.89
C LYS A 217 -18.91 -8.60 3.12
N GLY A 218 -18.41 -9.46 4.01
CA GLY A 218 -16.99 -9.60 4.29
C GLY A 218 -16.42 -8.46 5.14
N TYR A 219 -17.26 -7.82 5.97
CA TYR A 219 -16.86 -6.74 6.86
C TYR A 219 -17.37 -6.96 8.28
N LEU A 220 -16.67 -6.36 9.24
CA LEU A 220 -17.10 -6.28 10.63
C LEU A 220 -16.69 -4.92 11.22
N VAL A 221 -17.47 -4.44 12.18
CA VAL A 221 -17.15 -3.22 12.95
C VAL A 221 -16.99 -3.63 14.40
N ALA A 222 -15.78 -3.54 14.95
CA ALA A 222 -15.49 -4.12 16.27
C ALA A 222 -16.27 -3.44 17.42
N ASP A 223 -16.65 -2.17 17.29
CA ASP A 223 -17.50 -1.46 18.26
C ASP A 223 -18.90 -1.17 17.67
N MET A 224 -19.48 -2.13 16.94
CA MET A 224 -20.82 -1.97 16.39
C MET A 224 -21.84 -1.78 17.51
N LYS A 225 -22.72 -0.79 17.34
CA LYS A 225 -23.74 -0.40 18.31
C LYS A 225 -25.02 0.05 17.59
N PRO A 226 -26.19 -0.02 18.25
CA PRO A 226 -27.44 0.52 17.72
C PRO A 226 -27.36 1.99 17.30
N GLU A 227 -26.55 2.81 17.97
CA GLU A 227 -26.30 4.21 17.64
C GLU A 227 -25.68 4.42 16.24
N HIS A 228 -25.04 3.38 15.68
CA HIS A 228 -24.38 3.42 14.38
C HIS A 228 -25.33 3.07 13.22
N ILE A 229 -26.58 2.70 13.53
CA ILE A 229 -27.60 2.36 12.54
C ILE A 229 -28.54 3.54 12.38
N ILE A 230 -28.55 4.13 11.19
CA ILE A 230 -29.36 5.29 10.84
C ILE A 230 -30.55 4.87 9.98
N ILE A 231 -31.75 5.24 10.43
CA ILE A 231 -32.99 5.14 9.67
C ILE A 231 -33.28 6.51 9.07
N SER A 232 -33.69 6.53 7.79
CA SER A 232 -33.91 7.80 7.09
C SER A 232 -35.01 8.62 7.76
N ASP A 233 -34.95 9.94 7.59
CA ASP A 233 -35.96 10.87 8.15
C ASP A 233 -37.37 10.52 7.65
N ASN A 234 -37.51 10.20 6.35
CA ASN A 234 -38.78 9.79 5.74
C ASN A 234 -39.35 8.50 6.35
N ASP A 235 -38.50 7.48 6.52
CA ASP A 235 -38.93 6.21 7.10
C ASP A 235 -39.26 6.39 8.59
N THR A 236 -38.55 7.27 9.29
CA THR A 236 -38.83 7.61 10.69
C THR A 236 -40.14 8.37 10.84
N GLU A 237 -40.45 9.32 9.95
CA GLU A 237 -41.76 9.99 9.96
C GLU A 237 -42.89 8.99 9.69
N HIS A 238 -42.69 8.01 8.81
CA HIS A 238 -43.68 6.95 8.60
C HIS A 238 -43.91 6.11 9.85
N ILE A 239 -42.85 5.76 10.60
CA ILE A 239 -42.96 5.11 11.91
C ILE A 239 -43.80 5.97 12.87
N ARG A 240 -43.62 7.29 12.87
CA ARG A 240 -44.41 8.21 13.71
C ARG A 240 -45.88 8.25 13.28
N GLU A 241 -46.16 8.24 11.98
CA GLU A 241 -47.52 8.19 11.44
C GLU A 241 -48.27 6.93 11.87
N ILE A 242 -47.64 5.75 11.80
CA ILE A 242 -48.21 4.49 12.28
C ILE A 242 -48.59 4.61 13.78
N GLY A 243 -47.70 5.20 14.59
CA GLY A 243 -47.95 5.41 16.02
C GLY A 243 -49.09 6.38 16.33
N ARG A 244 -49.37 7.35 15.45
CA ARG A 244 -50.46 8.34 15.64
C ARG A 244 -51.85 7.72 15.49
N VAL A 245 -52.00 6.60 14.80
CA VAL A 245 -53.29 5.93 14.58
C VAL A 245 -53.87 5.37 15.89
N GLN A 246 -53.05 5.20 16.95
CA GLN A 246 -53.44 4.77 18.31
C GLN A 246 -54.40 3.56 18.34
N SER A 247 -54.25 2.62 17.39
CA SER A 247 -54.97 1.35 17.39
C SER A 247 -54.27 0.31 18.29
N GLU A 248 -55.00 -0.73 18.69
CA GLU A 248 -54.50 -1.85 19.53
C GLU A 248 -53.32 -2.65 18.91
N GLY A 249 -52.87 -2.31 17.70
CA GLY A 249 -51.70 -2.93 17.02
C GLY A 249 -50.58 -1.96 16.62
N SER A 250 -50.75 -0.65 16.85
CA SER A 250 -49.86 0.40 16.31
C SER A 250 -48.37 0.19 16.66
N VAL A 251 -48.06 -0.21 17.89
CA VAL A 251 -46.67 -0.52 18.31
C VAL A 251 -46.11 -1.73 17.58
N ALA A 252 -46.91 -2.79 17.40
CA ALA A 252 -46.48 -3.98 16.68
C ALA A 252 -46.23 -3.67 15.20
N ASP A 253 -47.06 -2.82 14.59
CA ASP A 253 -46.91 -2.36 13.20
C ASP A 253 -45.66 -1.49 13.02
N GLN A 254 -45.36 -0.59 13.96
CA GLN A 254 -44.12 0.21 13.97
C GLN A 254 -42.87 -0.69 14.00
N ILE A 255 -42.88 -1.68 14.89
CA ILE A 255 -41.78 -2.64 15.03
C ILE A 255 -41.67 -3.48 13.76
N TYR A 256 -42.77 -4.01 13.25
CA TYR A 256 -42.80 -4.80 12.01
C TYR A 256 -42.21 -4.02 10.83
N TYR A 257 -42.62 -2.77 10.67
CA TYR A 257 -42.09 -1.89 9.62
C TYR A 257 -40.59 -1.66 9.78
N LEU A 258 -40.12 -1.37 10.99
CA LEU A 258 -38.70 -1.20 11.27
C LEU A 258 -37.88 -2.45 10.92
N TYR A 259 -38.33 -3.64 11.35
CA TYR A 259 -37.67 -4.90 10.98
C TYR A 259 -37.68 -5.15 9.48
N ASN A 260 -38.78 -4.79 8.79
CA ASN A 260 -38.84 -4.90 7.34
C ASN A 260 -37.79 -4.01 6.66
N LEU A 261 -37.60 -2.76 7.11
CA LEU A 261 -36.54 -1.88 6.60
C LEU A 261 -35.16 -2.53 6.75
N ILE A 262 -34.87 -3.11 7.91
CA ILE A 262 -33.60 -3.80 8.16
C ILE A 262 -33.44 -4.98 7.20
N ASN A 263 -34.44 -5.85 7.10
CA ASN A 263 -34.40 -7.06 6.27
C ASN A 263 -34.22 -6.77 4.77
N ILE A 264 -34.69 -5.62 4.28
CA ILE A 264 -34.52 -5.22 2.88
C ILE A 264 -33.30 -4.30 2.66
N GLY A 265 -32.46 -4.10 3.68
CA GLY A 265 -31.25 -3.28 3.59
C GLY A 265 -31.50 -1.77 3.51
N LYS A 266 -32.66 -1.28 3.96
CA LYS A 266 -33.00 0.15 4.02
C LYS A 266 -32.58 0.77 5.36
N TYR A 267 -31.28 0.80 5.60
CA TYR A 267 -30.64 1.50 6.70
C TYR A 267 -29.26 1.97 6.26
N SER A 268 -28.69 2.93 6.99
CA SER A 268 -27.29 3.32 6.79
C SER A 268 -26.46 2.97 8.01
N VAL A 269 -25.20 2.60 7.79
CA VAL A 269 -24.21 2.40 8.85
C VAL A 269 -23.29 3.60 8.91
N VAL A 270 -22.97 4.08 10.11
CA VAL A 270 -21.97 5.12 10.39
C VAL A 270 -20.88 4.62 11.32
N ASP A 271 -19.88 5.45 11.57
CA ASP A 271 -18.73 5.19 12.45
C ASP A 271 -17.85 4.00 12.05
N TYR A 272 -16.83 4.28 11.23
CA TYR A 272 -16.01 3.26 10.57
C TYR A 272 -14.61 3.10 11.18
N GLU A 273 -14.34 3.70 12.34
CA GLU A 273 -12.99 3.75 12.93
C GLU A 273 -12.40 2.38 13.25
N LEU A 274 -13.26 1.38 13.45
CA LEU A 274 -12.90 -0.01 13.70
C LEU A 274 -13.51 -0.97 12.65
N LEU A 275 -13.75 -0.46 11.44
CA LEU A 275 -14.16 -1.27 10.29
C LEU A 275 -13.00 -2.16 9.84
N LEU A 276 -13.25 -3.45 9.65
CA LEU A 276 -12.27 -4.42 9.22
C LEU A 276 -12.88 -5.33 8.14
N ARG A 277 -12.05 -5.90 7.28
CA ARG A 277 -12.45 -7.06 6.46
C ARG A 277 -12.54 -8.30 7.36
N THR A 278 -13.42 -9.24 7.03
CA THR A 278 -13.36 -10.58 7.62
C THR A 278 -12.05 -11.28 7.22
N PRO A 279 -11.53 -12.24 8.01
CA PRO A 279 -10.31 -12.97 7.66
C PRO A 279 -10.35 -13.62 6.27
N GLU A 280 -11.49 -14.17 5.88
CA GLU A 280 -11.70 -14.81 4.58
C GLU A 280 -11.59 -13.80 3.44
N HIS A 281 -12.26 -12.65 3.59
CA HIS A 281 -12.23 -11.59 2.60
C HIS A 281 -10.82 -10.99 2.47
N GLU A 282 -10.10 -10.81 3.57
CA GLU A 282 -8.72 -10.31 3.58
C GLU A 282 -7.75 -11.25 2.83
N VAL A 283 -7.91 -12.58 2.98
CA VAL A 283 -7.12 -13.56 2.23
C VAL A 283 -7.44 -13.50 0.72
N GLU A 284 -8.71 -13.39 0.36
CA GLU A 284 -9.12 -13.29 -1.04
C GLU A 284 -8.57 -12.02 -1.71
N VAL A 285 -8.65 -10.86 -1.06
CA VAL A 285 -8.11 -9.60 -1.57
C VAL A 285 -6.60 -9.70 -1.82
N LYS A 286 -5.84 -10.27 -0.86
CA LYS A 286 -4.39 -10.49 -1.02
C LYS A 286 -4.08 -11.39 -2.20
N ASN A 287 -4.81 -12.49 -2.35
CA ASN A 287 -4.61 -13.43 -3.44
C ASN A 287 -4.96 -12.79 -4.79
N SER A 288 -6.08 -12.07 -4.89
CA SER A 288 -6.48 -11.37 -6.12
C SER A 288 -5.41 -10.36 -6.56
N ARG A 289 -4.89 -9.54 -5.63
CA ARG A 289 -3.83 -8.58 -5.95
C ARG A 289 -2.53 -9.23 -6.41
N ARG A 290 -2.17 -10.39 -5.85
CA ARG A 290 -1.01 -11.18 -6.30
C ARG A 290 -1.20 -11.68 -7.73
N HIS A 291 -2.38 -12.19 -8.09
CA HIS A 291 -2.64 -12.64 -9.46
C HIS A 291 -2.55 -11.48 -10.45
N SER A 292 -3.19 -10.34 -10.15
CA SER A 292 -3.08 -9.14 -11.00
C SER A 292 -1.63 -8.67 -11.15
N TYR A 293 -0.84 -8.71 -10.08
CA TYR A 293 0.59 -8.42 -10.16
C TYR A 293 1.32 -9.36 -11.12
N LEU A 294 1.08 -10.67 -11.04
CA LEU A 294 1.76 -11.65 -11.90
C LEU A 294 1.42 -11.43 -13.39
N ASP A 295 0.14 -11.15 -13.70
CA ASP A 295 -0.28 -10.77 -15.05
C ASP A 295 0.38 -9.48 -15.52
N ASP A 296 0.32 -8.41 -14.70
CA ASP A 296 0.93 -7.13 -15.03
C ASP A 296 2.46 -7.24 -15.18
N GLN A 297 3.10 -8.15 -14.44
CA GLN A 297 4.55 -8.38 -14.46
C GLN A 297 4.99 -9.20 -15.68
N ARG A 298 4.18 -10.19 -16.11
CA ARG A 298 4.32 -10.88 -17.40
C ARG A 298 4.27 -9.86 -18.53
N ASP A 299 3.28 -8.97 -18.46
CA ASP A 299 2.99 -7.97 -19.49
C ASP A 299 3.70 -6.63 -19.24
N ARG A 300 4.74 -6.60 -18.40
CA ARG A 300 5.37 -5.35 -17.92
C ARG A 300 5.86 -4.42 -19.03
N PHE A 301 6.21 -4.95 -20.20
CA PHE A 301 6.70 -4.17 -21.33
C PHE A 301 5.58 -3.74 -22.30
N ILE A 302 4.33 -4.12 -22.03
CA ILE A 302 3.14 -3.64 -22.72
C ILE A 302 2.70 -2.34 -22.05
N PRO A 303 2.62 -1.21 -22.80
CA PRO A 303 2.20 0.07 -22.23
C PRO A 303 0.76 0.05 -21.72
N THR A 304 0.51 0.71 -20.59
CA THR A 304 -0.84 1.01 -20.07
C THR A 304 -1.04 2.52 -19.99
N PRO A 305 -2.28 3.02 -19.83
CA PRO A 305 -2.50 4.42 -19.50
C PRO A 305 -1.67 4.84 -18.28
N ILE A 306 -0.95 5.96 -18.41
CA ILE A 306 -0.05 6.49 -17.39
C ILE A 306 -0.83 7.56 -16.60
N PRO A 307 -1.03 7.40 -15.28
CA PRO A 307 -1.59 8.44 -14.42
C PRO A 307 -0.76 9.72 -14.44
N ASP A 308 -1.38 10.89 -14.24
CA ASP A 308 -0.73 12.21 -14.31
C ASP A 308 0.47 12.39 -13.37
N HIS A 309 0.53 11.63 -12.27
CA HIS A 309 1.63 11.67 -11.30
C HIS A 309 2.80 10.75 -11.65
N LEU A 310 2.70 9.97 -12.73
CA LEU A 310 3.74 9.06 -13.21
C LEU A 310 4.27 9.51 -14.56
N THR A 311 5.50 9.13 -14.88
CA THR A 311 6.15 9.44 -16.15
C THR A 311 6.88 8.22 -16.68
N ALA A 312 6.67 7.88 -17.96
CA ALA A 312 7.51 6.88 -18.61
C ALA A 312 8.85 7.51 -19.02
N MET A 313 9.95 6.82 -18.75
CA MET A 313 11.29 7.22 -19.17
C MET A 313 12.13 6.01 -19.54
N GLU A 314 13.29 6.24 -20.14
CA GLU A 314 14.24 5.18 -20.49
C GLU A 314 15.63 5.56 -19.99
N ILE A 315 16.27 4.64 -19.26
CA ILE A 315 17.63 4.80 -18.73
C ILE A 315 18.42 3.57 -19.16
N PHE A 316 19.53 3.75 -19.87
CA PHE A 316 20.37 2.66 -20.40
C PHE A 316 19.60 1.60 -21.20
N ASN A 317 18.66 2.04 -22.05
CA ASN A 317 17.76 1.18 -22.83
C ASN A 317 16.82 0.30 -21.98
N VAL A 318 16.70 0.57 -20.68
CA VAL A 318 15.70 -0.06 -19.82
C VAL A 318 14.53 0.92 -19.67
N PRO A 319 13.30 0.53 -20.06
CA PRO A 319 12.14 1.36 -19.84
C PRO A 319 11.75 1.34 -18.36
N TYR A 320 11.36 2.51 -17.83
CA TYR A 320 10.89 2.69 -16.47
C TYR A 320 9.59 3.49 -16.43
N ILE A 321 8.76 3.18 -15.45
CA ILE A 321 7.72 4.06 -14.93
C ILE A 321 8.28 4.75 -13.68
N TYR A 322 8.42 6.06 -13.76
CA TYR A 322 8.93 6.94 -12.72
C TYR A 322 7.79 7.61 -11.96
N GLY A 323 7.97 7.81 -10.65
CA GLY A 323 7.10 8.64 -9.82
C GLY A 323 7.65 8.81 -8.41
N HIS A 324 6.99 9.66 -7.62
CA HIS A 324 7.33 9.87 -6.22
C HIS A 324 6.72 8.79 -5.32
N ALA A 325 7.51 8.35 -4.34
CA ALA A 325 7.02 7.62 -3.18
C ALA A 325 6.63 8.63 -2.09
N GLU A 326 5.45 9.26 -2.25
CA GLU A 326 4.93 10.34 -1.37
C GLU A 326 5.04 10.01 0.12
N SER A 327 4.83 8.74 0.49
CA SER A 327 4.91 8.22 1.85
C SER A 327 6.29 8.33 2.53
N THR A 328 7.33 8.56 1.75
CA THR A 328 8.72 8.60 2.23
C THR A 328 9.49 9.79 1.68
N GLY A 329 8.87 10.58 0.81
CA GLY A 329 9.53 11.62 0.01
C GLY A 329 10.57 11.09 -0.97
N GLY A 330 10.59 9.78 -1.24
CA GLY A 330 11.57 9.15 -2.13
C GLY A 330 11.14 9.12 -3.59
N HIS A 331 11.99 8.57 -4.45
CA HIS A 331 11.75 8.43 -5.88
C HIS A 331 11.79 6.96 -6.28
N LEU A 332 10.90 6.55 -7.18
CA LEU A 332 10.75 5.16 -7.59
C LEU A 332 10.80 5.04 -9.12
N TRP A 333 11.59 4.09 -9.60
CA TRP A 333 11.65 3.68 -11.00
C TRP A 333 11.28 2.21 -11.11
N VAL A 334 10.12 1.92 -11.70
CA VAL A 334 9.62 0.55 -11.91
C VAL A 334 9.93 0.09 -13.32
N VAL A 335 10.63 -1.04 -13.46
CA VAL A 335 11.07 -1.59 -14.75
C VAL A 335 9.86 -2.01 -15.59
N GLY A 336 9.74 -1.41 -16.78
CA GLY A 336 8.69 -1.71 -17.74
C GLY A 336 8.01 -0.45 -18.30
N LYS A 337 6.93 -0.69 -19.03
CA LYS A 337 6.00 0.29 -19.60
C LYS A 337 4.59 0.18 -19.00
N ASN A 338 4.33 -0.82 -18.17
CA ASN A 338 3.06 -1.02 -17.48
C ASN A 338 3.02 -0.19 -16.17
N ALA A 339 2.26 0.90 -16.18
CA ALA A 339 2.12 1.81 -15.04
C ALA A 339 1.36 1.20 -13.85
N ARG A 340 0.60 0.12 -14.05
CA ARG A 340 -0.13 -0.57 -12.96
C ARG A 340 0.82 -1.25 -11.97
N LEU A 341 2.05 -1.52 -12.37
CA LEU A 341 3.08 -2.11 -11.52
C LEU A 341 3.61 -1.14 -10.45
N PHE A 342 3.43 0.18 -10.63
CA PHE A 342 4.05 1.19 -9.78
C PHE A 342 3.74 0.98 -8.29
N ASP A 343 2.45 0.82 -7.95
CA ASP A 343 1.97 0.72 -6.58
C ASP A 343 2.49 -0.51 -5.81
N TYR A 344 2.89 -1.57 -6.52
CA TYR A 344 3.39 -2.80 -5.90
C TYR A 344 4.82 -2.65 -5.36
N PHE A 345 5.59 -1.70 -5.90
CA PHE A 345 7.00 -1.50 -5.57
C PHE A 345 7.27 -0.29 -4.69
N LEU A 346 6.24 0.48 -4.37
CA LEU A 346 6.34 1.55 -3.39
C LEU A 346 7.00 1.03 -2.09
N PRO A 347 7.97 1.77 -1.51
CA PRO A 347 8.85 1.30 -0.44
C PRO A 347 8.08 0.78 0.77
N GLU A 348 6.94 1.38 1.01
CA GLU A 348 5.98 0.88 1.94
C GLU A 348 5.69 -0.63 1.86
N ARG A 349 5.38 -1.16 0.67
CA ARG A 349 4.84 -2.51 0.50
C ARG A 349 5.77 -3.60 1.01
N TRP A 350 7.06 -3.30 1.18
CA TRP A 350 8.11 -4.28 1.44
C TRP A 350 9.21 -3.85 2.43
N ARG A 351 9.41 -2.55 2.73
CA ARG A 351 10.55 -2.11 3.57
C ARG A 351 10.39 -2.45 5.05
N LYS A 352 9.14 -2.57 5.53
CA LYS A 352 8.80 -2.87 6.94
C LYS A 352 8.20 -4.26 7.12
N THR A 353 8.14 -5.08 6.09
CA THR A 353 7.69 -6.46 6.21
C THR A 353 8.81 -7.31 6.84
N PRO A 354 8.48 -8.40 7.56
CA PRO A 354 9.49 -9.33 8.05
C PRO A 354 10.41 -9.74 6.90
N SER A 355 11.72 -9.65 7.14
CA SER A 355 12.72 -9.97 6.13
C SER A 355 13.73 -10.97 6.67
N ILE A 356 14.22 -11.80 5.76
CA ILE A 356 15.27 -12.77 6.02
C ILE A 356 16.51 -12.25 5.31
N ARG A 357 17.57 -12.02 6.07
CA ARG A 357 18.88 -11.65 5.52
C ARG A 357 19.52 -12.88 4.87
N PHE A 358 19.96 -12.75 3.63
CA PHE A 358 20.56 -13.89 2.89
C PHE A 358 22.07 -14.01 3.03
N SER A 359 22.75 -12.90 3.30
CA SER A 359 24.21 -12.82 3.38
C SER A 359 24.63 -12.11 4.67
N ASP A 360 25.64 -12.63 5.36
CA ASP A 360 26.21 -11.96 6.54
C ASP A 360 27.08 -10.75 6.15
N THR A 361 27.54 -10.68 4.89
CA THR A 361 28.46 -9.64 4.39
C THR A 361 27.80 -8.58 3.52
N LYS A 362 26.63 -8.87 2.94
CA LYS A 362 25.85 -7.92 2.13
C LYS A 362 24.48 -7.69 2.73
N ASP A 363 23.96 -6.49 2.59
CA ASP A 363 22.61 -6.10 3.02
C ASP A 363 21.56 -6.54 1.98
N VAL A 364 21.49 -7.86 1.75
CA VAL A 364 20.53 -8.51 0.85
C VAL A 364 19.44 -9.19 1.67
N PHE A 365 18.20 -8.81 1.40
CA PHE A 365 17.04 -9.22 2.17
C PHE A 365 15.97 -9.84 1.28
N TYR A 366 15.47 -11.00 1.66
CA TYR A 366 14.22 -11.53 1.15
C TYR A 366 13.06 -11.06 1.99
N THR A 367 11.95 -10.73 1.32
CA THR A 367 10.70 -10.43 1.99
C THR A 367 9.51 -10.85 1.15
N ILE A 368 8.38 -11.03 1.83
CA ILE A 368 7.07 -11.16 1.20
C ILE A 368 6.37 -9.82 1.41
N THR A 369 6.02 -9.15 0.32
CA THR A 369 5.27 -7.89 0.38
C THR A 369 3.88 -8.12 0.93
N LYS A 370 3.19 -7.03 1.23
CA LYS A 370 1.82 -7.10 1.73
C LYS A 370 0.79 -7.58 0.71
N ASP A 371 1.13 -7.50 -0.56
CA ASP A 371 0.35 -8.06 -1.66
C ASP A 371 0.77 -9.52 -1.95
N ASN A 372 1.44 -10.18 -1.00
CA ASN A 372 1.93 -11.55 -1.06
C ASN A 372 2.90 -11.81 -2.23
N ILE A 373 3.72 -10.81 -2.57
CA ILE A 373 4.73 -10.89 -3.63
C ILE A 373 6.08 -11.20 -3.00
N HIS A 374 6.80 -12.18 -3.55
CA HIS A 374 8.13 -12.53 -3.08
C HIS A 374 9.18 -11.63 -3.75
N LEU A 375 9.90 -10.83 -2.96
CA LEU A 375 10.92 -9.91 -3.44
C LEU A 375 12.26 -10.15 -2.73
N VAL A 376 13.32 -9.76 -3.41
CA VAL A 376 14.66 -9.60 -2.85
C VAL A 376 15.04 -8.14 -3.03
N TRP A 377 15.46 -7.47 -1.96
CA TRP A 377 15.95 -6.11 -2.04
C TRP A 377 17.35 -5.99 -1.44
N GLU A 378 18.13 -5.07 -2.00
CA GLU A 378 19.54 -4.84 -1.66
C GLU A 378 19.84 -3.35 -1.72
N THR A 379 20.52 -2.83 -0.69
CA THR A 379 21.05 -1.45 -0.73
C THR A 379 22.22 -1.41 -1.72
N SER A 380 22.13 -0.57 -2.74
CA SER A 380 23.18 -0.38 -3.72
C SER A 380 24.40 0.30 -3.08
N ARG A 381 25.58 -0.24 -3.37
CA ARG A 381 26.87 0.27 -2.90
C ARG A 381 27.47 1.34 -3.82
N VAL A 382 26.63 1.98 -4.65
CA VAL A 382 27.08 3.04 -5.56
C VAL A 382 27.72 4.19 -4.78
N GLY A 383 28.99 4.44 -5.06
CA GLY A 383 29.78 5.46 -4.38
C GLY A 383 30.61 4.97 -3.19
N GLU A 384 30.55 3.68 -2.87
CA GLU A 384 31.45 3.05 -1.91
C GLU A 384 32.79 2.69 -2.58
N VAL A 385 33.85 2.69 -1.78
CA VAL A 385 35.13 2.07 -2.14
C VAL A 385 35.17 0.73 -1.40
N PRO A 386 35.33 -0.40 -2.10
CA PRO A 386 35.28 -1.69 -1.43
C PRO A 386 36.46 -1.89 -0.46
N ASP A 387 36.20 -2.61 0.63
CA ASP A 387 37.03 -2.66 1.84
C ASP A 387 38.42 -3.27 1.61
N GLU A 388 39.45 -2.76 2.30
CA GLU A 388 40.86 -3.12 2.04
C GLU A 388 41.18 -4.62 2.23
N GLU A 389 40.36 -5.34 3.01
CA GLU A 389 40.50 -6.79 3.26
C GLU A 389 39.80 -7.69 2.21
N GLU A 390 38.70 -7.25 1.58
CA GLU A 390 38.12 -7.94 0.40
C GLU A 390 38.91 -7.64 -0.89
N VAL A 391 39.67 -6.54 -0.89
CA VAL A 391 40.26 -5.87 -2.07
C VAL A 391 41.79 -5.99 -2.09
N ARG A 392 42.36 -7.08 -1.58
CA ARG A 392 43.78 -7.36 -1.90
C ARG A 392 43.92 -7.74 -3.37
N PHE A 393 44.04 -6.70 -4.20
CA PHE A 393 44.53 -6.66 -5.58
C PHE A 393 43.61 -7.15 -6.72
N ASN A 394 42.32 -6.78 -6.77
CA ASN A 394 41.65 -6.79 -8.08
C ASN A 394 41.74 -5.41 -8.76
N PRO A 395 42.66 -5.20 -9.73
CA PRO A 395 42.84 -3.92 -10.40
C PRO A 395 41.57 -3.43 -11.12
N MET A 396 40.72 -4.36 -11.57
CA MET A 396 39.47 -4.02 -12.26
C MET A 396 38.50 -3.22 -11.37
N ILE A 397 38.41 -3.55 -10.08
CA ILE A 397 37.53 -2.81 -9.16
C ILE A 397 38.03 -1.36 -8.97
N ARG A 398 39.37 -1.19 -8.91
CA ARG A 398 39.96 0.16 -8.86
C ARG A 398 39.72 0.92 -10.15
N GLU A 399 39.75 0.25 -11.28
CA GLU A 399 39.58 0.85 -12.61
C GLU A 399 38.12 1.21 -12.93
N PHE A 400 37.17 0.30 -12.65
CA PHE A 400 35.76 0.43 -13.06
C PHE A 400 34.80 0.80 -11.92
N GLY A 401 35.17 0.55 -10.66
CA GLY A 401 34.32 0.81 -9.50
C GLY A 401 33.09 -0.10 -9.43
N ILE A 402 32.17 0.24 -8.53
CA ILE A 402 30.89 -0.47 -8.37
C ILE A 402 29.87 0.13 -9.34
N ASN A 403 29.10 -0.73 -10.00
CA ASN A 403 28.01 -0.28 -10.87
C ASN A 403 26.92 0.46 -10.09
N SER A 404 26.31 1.46 -10.73
CA SER A 404 25.08 2.08 -10.23
C SER A 404 23.89 1.10 -10.34
N PRO A 405 22.82 1.29 -9.54
CA PRO A 405 21.65 0.42 -9.63
C PRO A 405 21.00 0.41 -11.03
N PHE A 406 21.12 1.52 -11.77
CA PHE A 406 20.63 1.62 -13.15
C PHE A 406 21.49 0.82 -14.13
N GLU A 407 22.81 0.82 -13.95
CA GLU A 407 23.73 -0.02 -14.74
C GLU A 407 23.52 -1.51 -14.44
N GLU A 408 23.40 -1.89 -13.16
CA GLU A 408 23.08 -3.27 -12.76
C GLU A 408 21.81 -3.77 -13.45
N PHE A 409 20.76 -2.93 -13.49
CA PHE A 409 19.51 -3.28 -14.13
C PHE A 409 19.63 -3.35 -15.66
N ALA A 410 20.41 -2.46 -16.27
CA ALA A 410 20.70 -2.50 -17.69
C ALA A 410 21.46 -3.77 -18.10
N ILE A 411 22.45 -4.17 -17.30
CA ILE A 411 23.20 -5.41 -17.50
C ILE A 411 22.26 -6.61 -17.40
N ALA A 412 21.50 -6.72 -16.31
CA ALA A 412 20.56 -7.83 -16.13
C ALA A 412 19.50 -7.90 -17.24
N HIS A 413 19.05 -6.74 -17.73
CA HIS A 413 18.10 -6.65 -18.84
C HIS A 413 18.72 -7.11 -20.16
N ASP A 414 19.93 -6.63 -20.49
CA ASP A 414 20.61 -6.98 -21.74
C ASP A 414 21.03 -8.47 -21.77
N LEU A 415 21.57 -8.98 -20.67
CA LEU A 415 21.94 -10.40 -20.54
C LEU A 415 20.73 -11.33 -20.74
N ASN A 416 19.59 -11.03 -20.11
CA ASN A 416 18.35 -11.78 -20.33
C ASN A 416 17.91 -11.75 -21.80
N ARG A 417 18.02 -10.60 -22.48
CA ARG A 417 17.70 -10.45 -23.91
C ARG A 417 18.63 -11.27 -24.80
N LEU A 418 19.89 -11.44 -24.38
CA LEU A 418 20.90 -12.25 -25.04
C LEU A 418 20.82 -13.75 -24.67
N GLY A 419 19.81 -14.15 -23.87
CA GLY A 419 19.57 -15.54 -23.51
C GLY A 419 20.36 -16.03 -22.30
N ILE A 420 21.06 -15.15 -21.57
CA ILE A 420 21.76 -15.48 -20.32
C ILE A 420 20.81 -15.26 -19.14
N PRO A 421 20.40 -16.32 -18.42
CA PRO A 421 19.41 -16.20 -17.35
C PRO A 421 19.91 -15.32 -16.19
N CYS A 422 19.13 -14.29 -15.88
CA CYS A 422 19.39 -13.36 -14.78
C CYS A 422 18.13 -13.18 -13.93
N VAL A 423 18.30 -12.91 -12.63
CA VAL A 423 17.16 -12.60 -11.75
C VAL A 423 16.37 -11.40 -12.29
N TYR A 424 15.07 -11.42 -12.08
CA TYR A 424 14.19 -10.38 -12.60
C TYR A 424 14.39 -9.08 -11.85
N VAL A 425 14.87 -8.05 -12.55
CA VAL A 425 14.92 -6.69 -12.03
C VAL A 425 13.52 -6.08 -12.06
N ARG A 426 13.12 -5.44 -10.95
CA ARG A 426 11.73 -4.96 -10.77
C ARG A 426 11.65 -3.46 -10.60
N ALA A 427 12.39 -2.91 -9.66
CA ALA A 427 12.34 -1.48 -9.37
C ALA A 427 13.60 -0.98 -8.69
N ILE A 428 13.87 0.32 -8.80
CA ILE A 428 14.91 1.05 -8.07
C ILE A 428 14.22 2.10 -7.24
N TYR A 429 14.53 2.16 -5.95
CA TYR A 429 13.99 3.15 -5.03
C TYR A 429 15.13 4.01 -4.48
N MET A 430 15.05 5.33 -4.66
CA MET A 430 15.90 6.31 -3.98
C MET A 430 15.21 6.77 -2.70
N THR A 431 15.93 6.74 -1.59
CA THR A 431 15.41 7.21 -0.30
C THR A 431 15.12 8.71 -0.32
N GLY A 432 13.99 9.16 0.24
CA GLY A 432 13.69 10.60 0.38
C GLY A 432 14.48 11.33 1.48
N THR A 433 15.14 10.59 2.36
CA THR A 433 16.02 11.15 3.38
C THR A 433 17.46 11.09 2.93
N ALA A 434 18.21 12.17 3.18
CA ALA A 434 19.64 12.17 2.92
C ALA A 434 20.36 11.08 3.73
N LYS A 435 21.32 10.41 3.09
CA LYS A 435 22.22 9.45 3.75
C LYS A 435 23.26 10.20 4.59
N ILE A 436 23.71 9.56 5.66
CA ILE A 436 24.65 10.15 6.63
C ILE A 436 26.09 10.09 6.11
N GLU A 437 26.42 9.02 5.39
CA GLU A 437 27.78 8.72 4.94
C GLU A 437 28.07 9.39 3.59
N ALA A 438 29.30 9.91 3.44
CA ALA A 438 29.72 10.52 2.18
C ALA A 438 30.07 9.46 1.13
N SER A 439 29.67 9.69 -0.13
CA SER A 439 30.15 8.90 -1.27
C SER A 439 31.64 9.16 -1.49
N MET A 440 32.45 8.10 -1.40
CA MET A 440 33.90 8.14 -1.59
C MET A 440 34.28 8.00 -3.07
N ASP A 441 33.55 7.19 -3.84
CA ASP A 441 33.73 7.05 -5.29
C ASP A 441 32.70 7.91 -6.05
N ARG A 442 33.17 8.94 -6.75
CA ARG A 442 32.31 9.89 -7.48
C ARG A 442 32.08 9.54 -8.95
N ARG A 443 32.78 8.52 -9.48
CA ARG A 443 32.83 8.26 -10.93
C ARG A 443 31.45 8.10 -11.55
N ARG A 444 30.55 7.33 -10.92
CA ARG A 444 29.18 7.11 -11.44
C ARG A 444 28.32 8.35 -11.34
N TYR A 445 28.41 9.12 -10.25
CA TYR A 445 27.71 10.40 -10.12
C TYR A 445 28.16 11.38 -11.21
N GLU A 446 29.45 11.43 -11.53
CA GLU A 446 29.99 12.29 -12.60
C GLU A 446 29.62 11.81 -14.00
N SER A 447 29.74 10.51 -14.28
CA SER A 447 29.47 9.95 -15.61
C SER A 447 27.97 9.96 -15.96
N HIS A 448 27.10 9.91 -14.94
CA HIS A 448 25.64 9.89 -15.10
C HIS A 448 24.98 11.24 -14.83
N LYS A 449 25.74 12.30 -14.51
CA LYS A 449 25.19 13.61 -14.09
C LYS A 449 24.21 14.26 -15.08
N ASN A 450 24.30 13.90 -16.36
CA ASN A 450 23.46 14.44 -17.42
C ASN A 450 22.23 13.58 -17.72
N ILE A 451 22.08 12.42 -17.04
CA ILE A 451 20.88 11.61 -17.12
C ILE A 451 19.94 12.14 -16.05
N LEU A 452 18.90 12.84 -16.48
CA LEU A 452 17.99 13.56 -15.60
C LEU A 452 16.67 12.80 -15.47
N ASP A 453 16.06 12.90 -14.29
CA ASP A 453 14.67 12.54 -14.06
C ASP A 453 13.72 13.57 -14.71
N PRO A 454 12.40 13.31 -14.76
CA PRO A 454 11.41 14.23 -15.31
C PRO A 454 11.33 15.61 -14.64
N GLU A 455 11.91 15.79 -13.45
CA GLU A 455 12.00 17.06 -12.74
C GLU A 455 13.28 17.84 -13.05
N GLY A 456 14.18 17.26 -13.85
CA GLY A 456 15.46 17.86 -14.23
C GLY A 456 16.58 17.61 -13.22
N THR A 457 16.40 16.68 -12.27
CA THR A 457 17.42 16.31 -11.29
C THR A 457 18.20 15.08 -11.77
N PRO A 458 19.52 14.97 -11.52
CA PRO A 458 20.27 13.76 -11.88
C PRO A 458 19.69 12.50 -11.24
N ILE A 459 19.61 11.40 -11.99
CA ILE A 459 19.10 10.11 -11.49
C ILE A 459 19.96 9.53 -10.35
N LEU A 460 21.23 9.94 -10.27
CA LEU A 460 22.16 9.61 -9.18
C LEU A 460 22.49 10.87 -8.36
N GLN A 461 22.09 10.86 -7.09
CA GLN A 461 22.33 11.94 -6.14
C GLN A 461 23.24 11.45 -5.02
N GLU A 462 24.37 12.13 -4.81
CA GLU A 462 25.41 11.72 -3.86
C GLU A 462 24.94 11.65 -2.41
N ASN A 463 23.90 12.39 -2.06
CA ASN A 463 23.34 12.49 -0.72
C ASN A 463 22.22 11.49 -0.45
N HIS A 464 21.90 10.55 -1.35
CA HIS A 464 20.81 9.59 -1.15
C HIS A 464 21.28 8.14 -1.31
N ASN A 465 20.57 7.24 -0.63
CA ASN A 465 20.76 5.80 -0.79
C ASN A 465 19.80 5.26 -1.85
N TYR A 466 20.25 4.23 -2.55
CA TYR A 466 19.48 3.53 -3.55
C TYR A 466 19.25 2.09 -3.12
N ILE A 467 18.03 1.60 -3.29
CA ILE A 467 17.65 0.22 -3.00
C ILE A 467 17.19 -0.41 -4.32
N THR A 468 17.82 -1.52 -4.68
CA THR A 468 17.39 -2.34 -5.80
C THR A 468 16.35 -3.34 -5.34
N ILE A 469 15.30 -3.52 -6.13
CA ILE A 469 14.23 -4.47 -5.89
C ILE A 469 14.23 -5.47 -7.04
N ARG A 470 14.44 -6.74 -6.71
CA ARG A 470 14.48 -7.89 -7.62
C ARG A 470 13.36 -8.85 -7.26
N GLY A 471 12.87 -9.60 -8.24
CA GLY A 471 11.95 -10.71 -8.01
C GLY A 471 12.68 -11.85 -7.32
N TYR A 472 12.04 -12.47 -6.32
CA TYR A 472 12.54 -13.73 -5.80
C TYR A 472 12.48 -14.79 -6.89
N TYR A 473 13.61 -15.43 -7.21
CA TYR A 473 13.66 -16.37 -8.32
C TYR A 473 13.00 -17.70 -7.95
N ASN A 474 11.74 -17.83 -8.32
CA ASN A 474 10.91 -19.02 -8.07
C ASN A 474 10.39 -19.65 -9.37
N GLY A 475 11.04 -19.32 -10.49
CA GLY A 475 10.71 -19.73 -11.85
C GLY A 475 10.46 -18.53 -12.76
N PRO A 476 10.29 -18.76 -14.07
CA PRO A 476 10.00 -17.70 -15.01
C PRO A 476 8.67 -17.00 -14.76
N ASP A 477 8.60 -15.67 -14.94
CA ASP A 477 7.38 -14.88 -14.64
C ASP A 477 6.10 -15.45 -15.30
N HIS A 478 6.19 -15.84 -16.58
CA HIS A 478 5.06 -16.42 -17.30
C HIS A 478 4.60 -17.75 -16.69
N TRP A 479 5.55 -18.58 -16.24
CA TRP A 479 5.25 -19.86 -15.61
C TRP A 479 4.67 -19.66 -14.21
N VAL A 480 5.24 -18.74 -13.42
CA VAL A 480 4.76 -18.41 -12.08
C VAL A 480 3.33 -17.84 -12.12
N ALA A 481 2.98 -17.07 -13.15
CA ALA A 481 1.64 -16.53 -13.35
C ALA A 481 0.58 -17.62 -13.59
N GLU A 482 0.95 -18.73 -14.23
CA GLU A 482 0.04 -19.84 -14.58
C GLU A 482 0.05 -20.99 -13.58
N GLN A 483 1.03 -21.02 -12.67
CA GLN A 483 1.29 -22.16 -11.79
C GLN A 483 0.47 -22.12 -10.50
N THR A 484 -0.23 -23.22 -10.21
CA THR A 484 -1.03 -23.40 -8.98
C THR A 484 -0.34 -24.31 -7.95
N GLY A 485 0.78 -24.95 -8.32
CA GLY A 485 1.55 -25.86 -7.48
C GLY A 485 2.80 -25.24 -6.82
N LEU A 486 3.70 -26.10 -6.31
CA LEU A 486 4.98 -25.66 -5.73
C LEU A 486 5.83 -24.93 -6.77
N LEU A 487 6.33 -23.76 -6.40
CA LEU A 487 7.25 -22.95 -7.19
C LEU A 487 8.70 -23.45 -7.02
N TYR A 488 9.61 -22.98 -7.87
CA TYR A 488 11.02 -23.33 -7.72
C TYR A 488 11.63 -22.68 -6.48
N ALA A 489 12.58 -23.38 -5.87
CA ALA A 489 13.42 -22.86 -4.80
C ALA A 489 14.79 -22.47 -5.38
N PRO A 490 15.22 -21.20 -5.25
CA PRO A 490 16.56 -20.79 -5.61
C PRO A 490 17.56 -21.24 -4.53
N VAL A 491 18.68 -21.83 -4.96
CA VAL A 491 19.79 -22.22 -4.08
C VAL A 491 21.08 -21.70 -4.70
N ASP A 492 21.84 -20.87 -3.99
CA ASP A 492 23.13 -20.41 -4.50
C ASP A 492 24.14 -21.57 -4.63
N LEU A 493 25.10 -21.47 -5.54
CA LEU A 493 26.01 -22.60 -5.81
C LEU A 493 26.84 -23.03 -4.59
N THR A 494 27.16 -22.11 -3.67
CA THR A 494 27.88 -22.45 -2.43
C THR A 494 27.00 -23.36 -1.58
N ARG A 495 25.74 -22.96 -1.35
CA ARG A 495 24.77 -23.78 -0.61
C ARG A 495 24.38 -25.06 -1.35
N ALA A 496 24.37 -25.06 -2.67
CA ALA A 496 24.03 -26.24 -3.46
C ALA A 496 25.06 -27.37 -3.27
N VAL A 497 26.35 -27.03 -3.20
CA VAL A 497 27.42 -27.97 -2.84
C VAL A 497 27.29 -28.43 -1.39
N LEU A 498 27.09 -27.49 -0.45
CA LEU A 498 26.95 -27.82 0.98
C LEU A 498 25.75 -28.74 1.27
N ARG A 499 24.66 -28.61 0.50
CA ARG A 499 23.45 -29.44 0.61
C ARG A 499 23.54 -30.75 -0.17
N GLY A 500 24.64 -31.00 -0.90
CA GLY A 500 24.81 -32.18 -1.75
C GLY A 500 23.87 -32.23 -2.95
N ILE A 501 23.32 -31.09 -3.38
CA ILE A 501 22.46 -30.98 -4.57
C ILE A 501 23.32 -31.16 -5.84
N ILE A 502 24.55 -30.64 -5.81
CA ILE A 502 25.59 -30.83 -6.82
C ILE A 502 26.91 -31.16 -6.14
N ASP A 503 27.82 -31.80 -6.85
CA ASP A 503 29.20 -31.98 -6.39
C ASP A 503 30.10 -30.79 -6.79
N GLU A 504 31.32 -30.76 -6.26
CA GLU A 504 32.28 -29.69 -6.56
C GLU A 504 32.69 -29.63 -8.04
N SER A 505 32.72 -30.77 -8.74
CA SER A 505 33.12 -30.84 -10.14
C SER A 505 32.06 -30.18 -11.02
N GLN A 506 30.79 -30.52 -10.79
CA GLN A 506 29.64 -29.93 -11.44
C GLN A 506 29.53 -28.43 -11.11
N CYS A 507 29.78 -28.04 -9.86
CA CYS A 507 29.81 -26.63 -9.46
C CYS A 507 30.87 -25.84 -10.26
N ARG A 508 32.11 -26.35 -10.35
CA ARG A 508 33.18 -25.71 -11.14
C ARG A 508 32.84 -25.62 -12.63
N MET A 509 32.21 -26.65 -13.19
CA MET A 509 31.78 -26.67 -14.58
C MET A 509 30.71 -25.59 -14.85
N LEU A 510 29.65 -25.55 -14.05
CA LEU A 510 28.57 -24.58 -14.18
C LEU A 510 29.08 -23.15 -14.01
N PHE A 511 29.94 -22.91 -13.02
CA PHE A 511 30.55 -21.61 -12.80
C PHE A 511 31.42 -21.16 -13.98
N ARG A 512 32.22 -22.07 -14.56
CA ARG A 512 33.02 -21.78 -15.75
C ARG A 512 32.13 -21.45 -16.95
N GLN A 513 31.09 -22.23 -17.18
CA GLN A 513 30.17 -22.05 -18.30
C GLN A 513 29.49 -20.68 -18.25
N VAL A 514 29.06 -20.21 -17.07
CA VAL A 514 28.50 -18.86 -16.93
C VAL A 514 29.51 -17.77 -17.32
N LYS A 515 30.78 -17.91 -16.91
CA LYS A 515 31.83 -16.94 -17.28
C LYS A 515 32.17 -16.95 -18.77
N GLU A 516 32.15 -18.13 -19.39
CA GLU A 516 32.32 -18.28 -20.84
C GLU A 516 31.15 -17.63 -21.59
N ASN A 517 29.91 -17.91 -21.19
CA ASN A 517 28.71 -17.30 -21.77
C ASN A 517 28.77 -15.76 -21.70
N LEU A 518 29.17 -15.19 -20.55
CA LEU A 518 29.32 -13.74 -20.40
C LEU A 518 30.38 -13.18 -21.37
N LYS A 519 31.51 -13.87 -21.51
CA LYS A 519 32.58 -13.45 -22.43
C LYS A 519 32.11 -13.49 -23.89
N ASP A 520 31.35 -14.51 -24.27
CA ASP A 520 30.83 -14.67 -25.63
C ASP A 520 29.86 -13.55 -26.02
N VAL A 521 29.19 -12.95 -25.04
CA VAL A 521 28.33 -11.77 -25.24
C VAL A 521 29.02 -10.44 -24.86
N ASN A 522 30.35 -10.43 -24.76
CA ASN A 522 31.18 -9.25 -24.52
C ASN A 522 30.98 -8.59 -23.14
N TYR A 523 30.75 -9.40 -22.10
CA TYR A 523 30.74 -8.98 -20.70
C TYR A 523 31.87 -9.66 -19.91
N ASP A 524 32.49 -8.89 -19.02
CA ASP A 524 33.46 -9.35 -18.03
C ASP A 524 32.72 -9.66 -16.73
N GLY A 525 32.60 -10.95 -16.42
CA GLY A 525 32.12 -11.46 -15.12
C GLY A 525 33.23 -12.14 -14.31
N SER A 526 34.49 -11.71 -14.48
CA SER A 526 35.67 -12.32 -13.86
C SER A 526 35.59 -12.36 -12.33
N LEU A 527 34.87 -11.41 -11.74
CA LEU A 527 34.69 -11.21 -10.31
C LEU A 527 33.46 -11.88 -9.70
N LEU A 528 32.64 -12.56 -10.49
CA LEU A 528 31.53 -13.34 -9.95
C LEU A 528 32.02 -14.36 -8.92
N LYS A 529 31.28 -14.50 -7.83
CA LYS A 529 31.48 -15.50 -6.78
C LYS A 529 30.41 -16.60 -6.92
N LEU A 530 30.62 -17.73 -6.26
CA LEU A 530 29.66 -18.85 -6.30
C LEU A 530 28.28 -18.47 -5.73
N ASN A 531 28.25 -17.56 -4.75
CA ASN A 531 27.00 -17.05 -4.17
C ASN A 531 26.29 -15.99 -5.02
N ASP A 532 26.88 -15.56 -6.15
CA ASP A 532 26.24 -14.67 -7.13
C ASP A 532 25.45 -15.45 -8.19
N LEU A 533 25.45 -16.79 -8.13
CA LEU A 533 24.78 -17.69 -9.06
C LEU A 533 23.79 -18.59 -8.33
N LEU A 534 22.56 -18.66 -8.84
CA LEU A 534 21.46 -19.45 -8.30
C LEU A 534 21.15 -20.66 -9.19
N LEU A 535 20.95 -21.82 -8.58
CA LEU A 535 20.28 -22.96 -9.18
C LEU A 535 18.81 -22.96 -8.80
N ALA A 536 17.93 -23.31 -9.74
CA ALA A 536 16.54 -23.60 -9.44
C ALA A 536 16.34 -25.08 -9.13
N VAL A 537 15.61 -25.35 -8.04
CA VAL A 537 15.23 -26.69 -7.61
C VAL A 537 13.70 -26.78 -7.60
N ASN A 538 13.13 -27.86 -8.13
CA ASN A 538 11.68 -28.07 -8.15
C ASN A 538 11.14 -28.61 -6.80
N GLY A 539 9.82 -28.76 -6.67
CA GLY A 539 9.18 -29.27 -5.44
C GLY A 539 9.57 -30.69 -5.04
N SER A 540 10.17 -31.48 -5.95
CA SER A 540 10.68 -32.83 -5.69
C SER A 540 12.15 -32.85 -5.25
N GLY A 541 12.84 -31.70 -5.27
CA GLY A 541 14.26 -31.60 -4.98
C GLY A 541 15.18 -31.75 -6.20
N ASP A 542 14.63 -31.89 -7.42
CA ASP A 542 15.43 -32.03 -8.63
C ASP A 542 15.86 -30.67 -9.19
N ILE A 543 17.04 -30.65 -9.81
CA ILE A 543 17.58 -29.47 -10.49
C ILE A 543 16.76 -29.18 -11.76
N VAL A 544 16.27 -27.96 -11.87
CA VAL A 544 15.61 -27.47 -13.08
C VAL A 544 16.63 -27.32 -14.20
N ARG A 545 16.28 -27.78 -15.39
CA ARG A 545 17.13 -27.75 -16.58
C ARG A 545 16.60 -26.72 -17.59
N ASP A 546 17.52 -26.10 -18.31
CA ASP A 546 17.21 -25.23 -19.43
C ASP A 546 16.77 -26.02 -20.67
N THR A 547 16.48 -25.32 -21.77
CA THR A 547 16.04 -25.94 -23.04
C THR A 547 17.09 -26.84 -23.69
N SER A 548 18.36 -26.73 -23.30
CA SER A 548 19.45 -27.61 -23.75
C SER A 548 19.57 -28.89 -22.90
N GLY A 549 18.81 -28.98 -21.81
CA GLY A 549 18.92 -30.06 -20.84
C GLY A 549 20.03 -29.85 -19.81
N SER A 550 20.69 -28.68 -19.80
CA SER A 550 21.72 -28.32 -18.81
C SER A 550 21.08 -27.74 -17.55
N PRO A 551 21.68 -27.85 -16.36
CA PRO A 551 21.20 -27.16 -15.16
C PRO A 551 21.00 -25.66 -15.40
N LEU A 552 19.83 -25.14 -15.05
CA LEU A 552 19.53 -23.72 -15.20
C LEU A 552 20.23 -22.93 -14.08
N VAL A 553 21.24 -22.14 -14.49
CA VAL A 553 21.99 -21.25 -13.59
C VAL A 553 21.61 -19.81 -13.87
N VAL A 554 21.27 -19.07 -12.82
CA VAL A 554 20.75 -17.71 -12.90
C VAL A 554 21.69 -16.75 -12.17
N ILE A 555 22.14 -15.69 -12.85
CA ILE A 555 22.97 -14.65 -12.24
C ILE A 555 22.08 -13.76 -11.36
N CYS A 556 22.49 -13.54 -10.11
CA CYS A 556 21.74 -12.71 -9.16
C CYS A 556 22.47 -11.46 -8.66
N ASN A 557 23.74 -11.27 -9.06
CA ASN A 557 24.55 -10.11 -8.71
C ASN A 557 25.20 -9.49 -9.96
N PHE A 558 25.16 -8.15 -10.07
CA PHE A 558 25.65 -7.40 -11.23
C PHE A 558 26.61 -6.26 -10.86
N GLU A 559 26.97 -6.12 -9.58
CA GLU A 559 27.80 -5.00 -9.10
C GLU A 559 29.16 -4.89 -9.79
N HIS A 560 29.75 -6.04 -10.17
CA HIS A 560 31.07 -6.16 -10.78
C HIS A 560 31.04 -6.93 -12.10
N ILE A 561 29.96 -6.75 -12.87
CA ILE A 561 29.89 -7.19 -14.27
C ILE A 561 30.04 -5.95 -15.14
N TRP A 562 30.94 -5.97 -16.13
CA TRP A 562 31.17 -4.82 -17.01
C TRP A 562 31.14 -5.23 -18.47
N LYS A 563 30.82 -4.31 -19.37
CA LYS A 563 30.92 -4.57 -20.80
C LYS A 563 32.39 -4.45 -21.22
N CYS A 564 32.94 -5.41 -21.95
CA CYS A 564 34.38 -5.42 -22.26
C CYS A 564 34.83 -4.22 -23.13
N SER A 565 33.90 -3.54 -23.83
CA SER A 565 34.19 -2.29 -24.55
C SER A 565 34.49 -1.11 -23.62
N ASP A 566 33.96 -1.12 -22.39
CA ASP A 566 34.26 -0.11 -21.38
C ASP A 566 35.62 -0.37 -20.71
N ALA A 567 36.12 -1.61 -20.78
CA ALA A 567 37.40 -2.02 -20.20
C ALA A 567 38.61 -1.91 -21.13
N SER A 568 38.41 -1.55 -22.39
CA SER A 568 39.46 -1.50 -23.40
C SER A 568 39.53 -0.18 -24.18
N VAL A 569 38.67 0.79 -23.87
CA VAL A 569 38.68 2.13 -24.48
C VAL A 569 38.51 3.21 -23.41
N ARG A 570 39.60 3.50 -22.69
CA ARG A 570 40.00 4.84 -22.25
C ARG A 570 41.43 4.86 -21.73
#